data_AF-A0A2N5C3P2-F1
#
_entry.id   AF-A0A2N5C3P2-F1
#
_cell.length_a   1.000
_cell.length_b   1.000
_cell.length_c   1.000
_cell.angle_alpha   90.00
_cell.angle_beta   90.00
_cell.angle_gamma   90.00
#
_symmetry.space_group_name_H-M   'P 1'
#
loop_
_entity.id
_entity.type
_entity.pdbx_description
1 polymer ?
#
loop_
_entity_poly.entity_id
_entity_poly.type
_entity_poly.pdbx_seq_one_letter_code
_entity_poly.pdbx_strand_id
1 'polypeptide(L)'
;MAETFRSVESKIQRGSFRLEFFVATLKVIDSEYPPQWAAYLESDLSIAEAATQIFHNELLANKLSIEVLCSLLGQRGISIDASTVATLLADHDVPFTLFLQLGLTAPIHGLSRFVDQCDIEAAAIPATI
;
A
#
# COMPACT_ATOMS: atom_id res chain seq x y z
N MET A 1 1.64 -11.47 20.12
CA MET A 1 2.93 -10.85 20.51
C MET A 1 2.76 -9.35 20.36
N ALA A 2 3.07 -8.54 21.37
CA ALA A 2 2.82 -7.10 21.29
C ALA A 2 3.73 -6.47 20.22
N GLU A 3 3.13 -5.71 19.30
CA GLU A 3 3.86 -4.90 18.33
C GLU A 3 4.64 -3.83 19.10
N THR A 4 5.94 -3.74 18.84
CA THR A 4 6.82 -2.72 19.43
C THR A 4 7.39 -1.87 18.31
N PHE A 5 7.77 -0.63 18.62
CA PHE A 5 8.42 0.27 17.65
C PHE A 5 9.59 -0.41 16.91
N ARG A 6 10.45 -1.13 17.65
CA ARG A 6 11.56 -1.89 17.06
C ARG A 6 11.11 -3.01 16.12
N SER A 7 9.98 -3.67 16.42
CA SER A 7 9.44 -4.72 15.55
C SER A 7 8.93 -4.13 14.24
N VAL A 8 8.24 -2.99 14.29
CA VAL A 8 7.75 -2.27 13.11
C VAL A 8 8.92 -1.75 12.27
N GLU A 9 9.88 -1.07 12.87
CA GLU A 9 11.10 -0.58 12.20
C GLU A 9 11.83 -1.73 11.49
N SER A 10 11.97 -2.86 12.17
CA SER A 10 12.63 -4.05 11.61
C SER A 10 11.84 -4.68 10.45
N LYS A 11 10.50 -4.61 10.47
CA LYS A 11 9.66 -5.05 9.34
C LYS A 11 9.80 -4.10 8.15
N ILE A 12 9.84 -2.79 8.39
CA ILE A 12 10.05 -1.78 7.34
C ILE A 12 11.41 -2.02 6.67
N GLN A 13 12.48 -2.17 7.45
CA GLN A 13 13.82 -2.43 6.92
C GLN A 13 13.93 -3.73 6.12
N ARG A 14 13.14 -4.76 6.46
CA ARG A 14 13.08 -6.02 5.71
C ARG A 14 12.06 -6.05 4.57
N GLY A 15 11.32 -4.96 4.35
CA GLY A 15 10.23 -4.93 3.37
C GLY A 15 9.04 -5.83 3.72
N SER A 16 8.91 -6.26 4.98
CA SER A 16 7.86 -7.15 5.45
C SER A 16 6.72 -6.39 6.14
N PHE A 17 6.62 -5.08 5.93
CA PHE A 17 5.57 -4.25 6.49
C PHE A 17 4.32 -4.33 5.58
N ARG A 18 3.20 -4.79 6.15
CA ARG A 18 1.97 -5.10 5.40
C ARG A 18 0.97 -3.96 5.49
N LEU A 19 0.19 -3.78 4.43
CA LEU A 19 -0.89 -2.79 4.37
C LEU A 19 -1.95 -3.05 5.46
N GLU A 20 -2.23 -4.32 5.78
CA GLU A 20 -3.15 -4.69 6.86
C GLU A 20 -2.77 -4.05 8.21
N PHE A 21 -1.48 -3.93 8.51
CA PHE A 21 -1.02 -3.36 9.77
C PHE A 21 -1.24 -1.85 9.79
N PHE A 22 -0.96 -1.17 8.68
CA PHE A 22 -1.25 0.25 8.53
C PHE A 22 -2.76 0.52 8.71
N VAL A 23 -3.60 -0.27 8.02
CA VAL A 23 -5.05 -0.16 8.12
C VAL A 23 -5.56 -0.45 9.53
N ALA A 24 -5.07 -1.52 10.18
CA ALA A 24 -5.39 -1.83 11.56
C ALA A 24 -5.03 -0.67 12.49
N THR A 25 -3.88 -0.04 12.26
CA THR A 25 -3.41 1.11 13.05
C THR A 25 -4.39 2.27 12.92
N LEU A 26 -4.80 2.65 11.71
CA LEU A 26 -5.77 3.73 11.48
C LEU A 26 -7.10 3.47 12.20
N LYS A 27 -7.58 2.22 12.17
CA LYS A 27 -8.83 1.82 12.84
C LYS A 27 -8.70 1.84 14.37
N VAL A 28 -7.56 1.42 14.92
CA VAL A 28 -7.34 1.39 16.38
C VAL A 28 -7.17 2.77 16.98
N ILE A 29 -6.50 3.69 16.27
CA ILE A 29 -6.25 5.05 16.77
C ILE A 29 -7.43 6.00 16.53
N ASP A 30 -8.54 5.50 15.96
CA ASP A 30 -9.70 6.29 15.54
C ASP A 30 -9.31 7.53 14.70
N SER A 31 -8.29 7.39 13.85
CA SER A 31 -7.86 8.50 13.00
C SER A 31 -8.80 8.65 11.81
N GLU A 32 -8.95 9.87 11.34
CA GLU A 32 -9.55 10.13 10.03
C GLU A 32 -8.77 9.40 8.92
N TYR A 33 -9.44 8.49 8.22
CA TYR A 33 -8.97 7.86 6.99
C TYR A 33 -9.65 8.47 5.76
N PRO A 34 -9.08 8.30 4.55
CA PRO A 34 -9.71 8.74 3.31
C PRO A 34 -11.16 8.25 3.21
N PRO A 35 -12.14 9.12 2.90
CA PRO A 35 -13.56 8.76 2.94
C PRO A 35 -13.92 7.57 2.05
N GLN A 36 -13.21 7.39 0.94
CA GLN A 36 -13.43 6.26 0.03
C GLN A 36 -13.04 4.90 0.64
N TRP A 37 -12.33 4.87 1.77
CA TRP A 37 -12.00 3.63 2.48
C TRP A 37 -13.07 3.22 3.50
N ALA A 38 -13.99 4.12 3.86
CA ALA A 38 -14.99 3.89 4.91
C ALA A 38 -15.80 2.61 4.67
N ALA A 39 -16.25 2.41 3.42
CA ALA A 39 -17.03 1.24 3.04
C ALA A 39 -16.33 -0.11 3.31
N TYR A 40 -14.99 -0.14 3.34
CA TYR A 40 -14.21 -1.34 3.63
C TYR A 40 -13.89 -1.46 5.12
N LEU A 41 -13.53 -0.33 5.76
CA LEU A 41 -13.12 -0.30 7.16
C LEU A 41 -14.28 -0.49 8.15
N GLU A 42 -15.48 -0.09 7.75
CA GLU A 42 -16.73 -0.22 8.51
C GLU A 42 -17.49 -1.52 8.19
N SER A 43 -17.03 -2.30 7.21
CA SER A 43 -17.63 -3.59 6.85
C SER A 43 -17.24 -4.72 7.82
N ASP A 44 -17.89 -5.88 7.65
CA ASP A 44 -17.58 -7.13 8.37
C ASP A 44 -16.35 -7.87 7.82
N LEU A 45 -15.61 -7.27 6.87
CA LEU A 45 -14.38 -7.84 6.35
C LEU A 45 -13.30 -7.96 7.43
N SER A 46 -12.46 -8.99 7.32
CA SER A 46 -11.19 -8.99 8.06
C SER A 46 -10.31 -7.81 7.62
N ILE A 47 -9.37 -7.40 8.48
CA ILE A 47 -8.50 -6.25 8.16
C ILE A 47 -7.63 -6.51 6.92
N ALA A 48 -7.19 -7.76 6.72
CA ALA A 48 -6.43 -8.16 5.55
C ALA A 48 -7.26 -8.06 4.25
N GLU A 49 -8.51 -8.51 4.30
CA GLU A 49 -9.46 -8.36 3.20
C GLU A 49 -9.74 -6.87 2.92
N ALA A 50 -10.00 -6.07 3.96
CA ALA A 50 -10.22 -4.63 3.82
C ALA A 50 -9.01 -3.90 3.19
N ALA A 51 -7.79 -4.24 3.62
CA ALA A 51 -6.56 -3.71 3.02
C ALA A 51 -6.45 -4.06 1.52
N THR A 52 -6.80 -5.29 1.16
CA THR A 52 -6.82 -5.75 -0.24
C THR A 52 -7.87 -4.99 -1.06
N GLN A 53 -9.07 -4.79 -0.50
CA GLN A 53 -10.14 -4.02 -1.15
C GLN A 53 -9.77 -2.55 -1.32
N ILE A 54 -9.09 -1.95 -0.34
CA ILE A 54 -8.54 -0.59 -0.46
C ILE A 54 -7.55 -0.53 -1.63
N PHE A 55 -6.62 -1.48 -1.73
CA PHE A 55 -5.68 -1.53 -2.85
C PHE A 55 -6.41 -1.61 -4.21
N HIS A 56 -7.40 -2.51 -4.34
CA HIS A 56 -8.19 -2.62 -5.56
C HIS A 56 -8.99 -1.36 -5.87
N ASN A 57 -9.58 -0.74 -4.85
CA ASN A 57 -10.34 0.50 -5.01
C ASN A 57 -9.45 1.61 -5.57
N GLU A 58 -8.26 1.81 -5.02
CA GLU A 58 -7.34 2.84 -5.50
C GLU A 58 -6.82 2.55 -6.91
N LEU A 59 -6.62 1.27 -7.24
CA LEU A 59 -6.24 0.83 -8.59
C LEU A 59 -7.35 1.13 -9.62
N LEU A 60 -8.61 0.83 -9.26
CA LEU A 60 -9.79 1.10 -10.10
C LEU A 60 -10.13 2.59 -10.19
N ALA A 61 -10.01 3.34 -9.10
CA ALA A 61 -10.23 4.79 -9.08
C ALA A 61 -9.30 5.51 -10.08
N ASN A 62 -8.09 4.97 -10.25
CA ASN A 62 -7.10 5.45 -11.20
C ASN A 62 -7.18 4.78 -12.59
N LYS A 63 -8.19 3.93 -12.83
CA LYS A 63 -8.40 3.19 -14.10
C LYS A 63 -7.19 2.35 -14.52
N LEU A 64 -6.45 1.83 -13.56
CA LEU A 64 -5.31 0.97 -13.80
C LEU A 64 -5.75 -0.49 -13.74
N SER A 65 -5.07 -1.35 -14.51
CA SER A 65 -5.04 -2.79 -14.25
C SER A 65 -3.72 -3.16 -13.55
N ILE A 66 -3.62 -4.37 -13.01
CA ILE A 66 -2.37 -4.85 -12.39
C ILE A 66 -1.23 -4.84 -13.41
N GLU A 67 -1.49 -5.24 -14.65
CA GLU A 67 -0.51 -5.28 -15.74
C GLU A 67 -0.03 -3.86 -16.08
N VAL A 68 -0.95 -2.90 -16.15
CA VAL A 68 -0.60 -1.50 -16.41
C VAL A 68 0.21 -0.93 -15.25
N LEU A 69 -0.17 -1.20 -14.00
CA LEU A 69 0.61 -0.80 -12.83
C LEU A 69 2.05 -1.35 -12.90
N CYS A 70 2.21 -2.66 -13.14
CA CYS A 70 3.53 -3.28 -13.25
C CYS A 70 4.36 -2.67 -14.39
N SER A 71 3.74 -2.35 -15.53
CA SER A 71 4.42 -1.66 -16.64
C SER A 71 4.88 -0.25 -16.24
N LEU A 72 4.03 0.54 -15.57
CA LEU A 72 4.35 1.89 -15.11
C LEU A 72 5.45 1.90 -14.02
N LEU A 73 5.49 0.87 -13.19
CA LEU A 73 6.56 0.65 -12.22
C LEU A 73 7.87 0.26 -12.91
N GLY A 74 7.81 -0.62 -13.91
CA GLY A 74 8.97 -1.02 -14.72
C GLY A 74 9.64 0.16 -15.43
N GLN A 75 8.84 1.11 -15.95
CA GLN A 75 9.36 2.36 -16.53
C GLN A 75 10.12 3.24 -15.53
N ARG A 76 9.88 3.05 -14.23
CA ARG A 76 10.56 3.75 -13.13
C ARG A 76 11.69 2.89 -12.50
N GLY A 77 12.05 1.78 -13.12
CA GLY A 77 13.11 0.88 -12.63
C GLY A 77 12.66 -0.08 -11.51
N ILE A 78 11.36 -0.15 -11.22
CA ILE A 78 10.80 -1.06 -10.22
C ILE A 78 10.21 -2.27 -10.96
N SER A 79 10.94 -3.38 -10.96
CA SER A 79 10.51 -4.61 -11.62
C SER A 79 9.69 -5.48 -10.66
N ILE A 80 8.41 -5.66 -10.94
CA ILE A 80 7.54 -6.62 -10.27
C ILE A 80 6.62 -7.30 -11.29
N ASP A 81 6.48 -8.62 -11.17
CA ASP A 81 5.64 -9.40 -12.07
C ASP A 81 4.16 -9.30 -11.69
N ALA A 82 3.29 -9.16 -12.70
CA ALA A 82 1.84 -9.09 -12.51
C ALA A 82 1.27 -10.34 -11.82
N SER A 83 1.83 -11.52 -12.10
CA SER A 83 1.47 -12.77 -11.41
C SER A 83 1.78 -12.72 -9.92
N THR A 84 2.93 -12.16 -9.53
CA THR A 84 3.31 -11.97 -8.14
C THR A 84 2.34 -11.03 -7.43
N VAL A 85 1.99 -9.90 -8.06
CA VAL A 85 0.98 -8.97 -7.52
C VAL A 85 -0.38 -9.65 -7.37
N ALA A 86 -0.81 -10.41 -8.38
CA ALA A 86 -2.08 -11.14 -8.33
C ALA A 86 -2.11 -12.16 -7.17
N THR A 87 -1.03 -12.91 -6.95
CA THR A 87 -0.91 -13.84 -5.81
C THR A 87 -0.98 -13.11 -4.48
N LEU A 88 -0.24 -12.00 -4.32
CA LEU A 88 -0.26 -11.21 -3.08
C LEU A 88 -1.67 -10.69 -2.76
N LEU A 89 -2.43 -10.27 -3.78
CA LEU A 89 -3.81 -9.80 -3.60
C LEU A 89 -4.77 -10.95 -3.29
N ALA A 90 -4.60 -12.10 -3.94
CA ALA A 90 -5.41 -13.30 -3.68
C ALA A 90 -5.20 -13.85 -2.25
N ASP A 91 -3.97 -13.76 -1.74
CA ASP A 91 -3.61 -14.21 -0.39
C ASP A 91 -3.88 -13.14 0.71
N HIS A 92 -4.42 -11.98 0.33
CA HIS A 92 -4.59 -10.82 1.20
C HIS A 92 -3.31 -10.32 1.88
N ASP A 93 -2.15 -10.59 1.27
CA ASP A 93 -0.82 -10.35 1.84
C ASP A 93 -0.14 -9.10 1.23
N VAL A 94 -0.89 -8.01 1.11
CA VAL A 94 -0.45 -6.81 0.37
C VAL A 94 0.70 -6.10 1.11
N PRO A 95 1.92 -6.02 0.51
CA PRO A 95 2.99 -5.22 1.07
C PRO A 95 2.62 -3.74 1.06
N PHE A 96 2.90 -3.02 2.14
CA PHE A 96 2.66 -1.57 2.19
C PHE A 96 3.50 -0.82 1.15
N THR A 97 4.71 -1.31 0.86
CA THR A 97 5.56 -0.76 -0.19
C THR A 97 4.91 -0.82 -1.57
N LEU A 98 4.17 -1.88 -1.87
CA LEU A 98 3.42 -2.00 -3.12
C LEU A 98 2.28 -0.96 -3.19
N PHE A 99 1.65 -0.66 -2.06
CA PHE A 99 0.64 0.40 -1.96
C PHE A 99 1.24 1.80 -2.15
N LEU A 100 2.42 2.08 -1.61
CA LEU A 100 3.14 3.33 -1.88
C LEU A 100 3.59 3.44 -3.34
N GLN A 101 4.02 2.33 -3.94
CA GLN A 101 4.36 2.25 -5.35
C GLN A 101 3.15 2.52 -6.26
N LEU A 102 1.95 2.06 -5.87
CA LEU A 102 0.73 2.51 -6.53
C LEU A 102 0.61 4.04 -6.46
N GLY A 103 0.77 4.63 -5.26
CA GLY A 103 0.78 6.09 -5.04
C GLY A 103 1.80 6.88 -5.87
N LEU A 104 2.96 6.26 -6.18
CA LEU A 104 3.97 6.82 -7.07
C LEU A 104 3.51 6.86 -8.54
N THR A 105 2.74 5.87 -8.97
CA THR A 105 2.22 5.79 -10.34
C THR A 105 0.94 6.59 -10.53
N ALA A 106 0.09 6.62 -9.51
CA ALA A 106 -1.22 7.23 -9.51
C ALA A 106 -1.54 7.74 -8.10
N PRO A 107 -1.80 9.04 -7.92
CA PRO A 107 -2.02 9.62 -6.59
C PRO A 107 -3.18 8.96 -5.84
N ILE A 108 -2.94 8.59 -4.58
CA ILE A 108 -3.95 8.09 -3.66
C ILE A 108 -4.48 9.27 -2.85
N HIS A 109 -5.73 9.65 -3.10
CA HIS A 109 -6.33 10.83 -2.48
C HIS A 109 -6.44 10.64 -0.96
N GLY A 110 -5.85 11.58 -0.21
CA GLY A 110 -5.82 11.56 1.26
C GLY A 110 -4.64 10.82 1.88
N LEU A 111 -3.83 10.08 1.10
CA LEU A 111 -2.63 9.40 1.61
C LEU A 111 -1.56 10.39 2.10
N SER A 112 -1.55 11.61 1.54
CA SER A 112 -0.65 12.71 1.92
C SER A 112 -0.73 13.12 3.40
N ARG A 113 -1.80 12.71 4.10
CA ARG A 113 -1.93 12.90 5.55
C ARG A 113 -1.00 11.99 6.37
N PHE A 114 -0.52 10.90 5.78
CA PHE A 114 0.27 9.88 6.45
C PHE A 114 1.68 9.76 5.88
N VAL A 115 1.85 10.04 4.58
CA VAL A 115 3.13 9.93 3.87
C VAL A 115 3.25 11.10 2.91
N ASP A 116 4.37 11.82 2.93
CA ASP A 116 4.62 12.90 1.95
C ASP A 116 4.89 12.29 0.56
N GLN A 117 4.23 12.80 -0.47
CA GLN A 117 4.45 12.37 -1.85
C GLN A 117 5.90 12.66 -2.29
N CYS A 118 6.50 13.75 -1.82
CA CYS A 118 7.89 14.07 -2.11
C CYS A 118 8.84 12.98 -1.59
N ASP A 119 8.52 12.41 -0.42
CA ASP A 119 9.32 11.33 0.17
C ASP A 119 9.17 10.02 -0.61
N ILE A 120 7.96 9.72 -1.11
CA ILE A 120 7.71 8.56 -1.98
C ILE A 120 8.52 8.69 -3.28
N GLU A 121 8.48 9.87 -3.90
CA GLU A 121 9.22 10.16 -5.14
C GLU A 121 10.73 10.10 -4.92
N ALA A 122 11.22 10.72 -3.84
CA ALA A 122 12.65 10.70 -3.49
C ALA A 122 13.15 9.28 -3.22
N ALA A 123 12.36 8.45 -2.52
CA ALA A 123 12.70 7.06 -2.23
C ALA A 123 12.67 6.15 -3.48
N ALA A 124 11.93 6.54 -4.52
CA ALA A 124 11.86 5.80 -5.78
C ALA A 124 13.04 6.11 -6.72
N ILE A 125 13.77 7.21 -6.50
CA ILE A 125 14.98 7.52 -7.26
C ILE A 125 16.08 6.53 -6.83
N PRO A 126 16.70 5.79 -7.78
CA PRO A 126 17.82 4.92 -7.45
C PRO A 126 18.91 5.74 -6.75
N ALA A 127 19.32 5.33 -5.55
CA ALA A 127 20.50 5.90 -4.93
C ALA A 127 21.66 5.78 -5.92
N THR A 128 22.19 6.92 -6.38
CA THR A 128 23.40 6.93 -7.19
C THR A 128 24.54 6.49 -6.25
N ILE A 129 24.97 5.25 -6.36
CA ILE A 129 26.15 4.70 -5.68
C ILE A 129 27.35 4.88 -6.59
#